data_AF-S7Q920-F1
#
_entry.id   AF-S7Q920-F1
#
_cell.length_a   1.000
_cell.length_b   1.000
_cell.length_c   1.000
_cell.angle_alpha   90.00
_cell.angle_beta   90.00
_cell.angle_gamma   90.00
#
_symmetry.space_group_name_H-M   'P 1'
#
loop_
_entity.id
_entity.type
_entity.pdbx_description
1 polymer ?
#
loop_
_entity_poly.entity_id
_entity_poly.type
_entity_poly.pdbx_seq_one_letter_code
_entity_poly.pdbx_strand_id
1 'polypeptide(L)' 'LTDIRTRVREKFGQRPCLWQLQAVQAILRRDKDVVCIAGTGSGKTLTFWMPLLF' A
#
# COMPACT_ATOMS: atom_id res chain seq x y z
N LEU A 1 4.46 7.93 -5.49
CA LEU A 1 3.02 7.56 -5.31
C LEU A 1 2.37 7.08 -6.61
N THR A 2 2.56 7.80 -7.72
CA THR A 2 1.97 7.41 -9.03
C THR A 2 2.43 6.03 -9.50
N ASP A 3 3.74 5.73 -9.39
CA ASP A 3 4.28 4.40 -9.76
C ASP A 3 3.66 3.25 -8.94
N ILE A 4 3.59 3.39 -7.61
CA ILE A 4 2.87 2.45 -6.72
C ILE A 4 1.44 2.24 -7.21
N ARG A 5 0.70 3.32 -7.50
CA ARG A 5 -0.68 3.21 -7.98
C ARG A 5 -0.76 2.50 -9.34
N THR A 6 0.16 2.77 -10.25
CA THR A 6 0.21 2.12 -11.57
C THR A 6 0.45 0.62 -11.43
N ARG A 7 1.52 0.20 -10.74
CA ARG A 7 1.82 -1.23 -10.57
C ARG A 7 0.71 -1.99 -9.86
N VAL A 8 0.10 -1.38 -8.85
CA VAL A 8 -1.01 -2.00 -8.11
C VAL A 8 -2.26 -2.14 -9.00
N ARG A 9 -2.54 -1.14 -9.84
CA ARG A 9 -3.62 -1.24 -10.83
C ARG A 9 -3.36 -2.36 -11.83
N GLU A 10 -2.14 -2.49 -12.32
CA GLU A 10 -1.76 -3.53 -13.31
C GLU A 10 -1.78 -4.94 -12.72
N LYS A 11 -1.30 -5.13 -11.49
CA LYS A 11 -1.16 -6.47 -10.87
C LYS A 11 -2.38 -6.93 -10.08
N PHE A 12 -3.10 -6.01 -9.45
CA PHE A 12 -4.21 -6.34 -8.56
C PHE A 12 -5.57 -5.81 -9.07
N GLY A 13 -5.59 -5.02 -10.15
CA GLY A 13 -6.83 -4.40 -10.66
C GLY A 13 -7.45 -3.35 -9.73
N GLN A 14 -6.77 -3.00 -8.63
CA GLN A 14 -7.28 -2.06 -7.63
C GLN A 14 -6.59 -0.69 -7.71
N ARG A 15 -7.33 0.36 -7.36
CA ARG A 15 -6.78 1.71 -7.21
C ARG A 15 -6.65 2.07 -5.72
N PRO A 16 -5.44 2.00 -5.13
CA PRO A 16 -5.26 2.33 -3.73
C PRO A 16 -5.51 3.82 -3.47
N CYS A 17 -6.13 4.11 -2.33
CA CYS A 17 -6.40 5.46 -1.86
C CYS A 17 -5.13 6.10 -1.24
N LEU A 18 -5.22 7.35 -0.81
CA LEU A 18 -4.04 8.11 -0.39
C LEU A 18 -3.33 7.48 0.82
N TRP A 19 -4.06 7.12 1.88
CA TRP A 19 -3.43 6.58 3.09
C TRP A 19 -2.78 5.21 2.83
N GLN A 20 -3.38 4.37 1.97
CA GLN A 20 -2.80 3.08 1.57
C GLN A 20 -1.47 3.28 0.85
N LEU A 21 -1.41 4.28 -0.04
CA LEU A 21 -0.19 4.65 -0.75
C LEU A 21 0.90 5.19 0.19
N GLN A 22 0.52 5.99 1.19
CA GLN A 22 1.44 6.50 2.20
C GLN A 22 1.98 5.37 3.09
N ALA A 23 1.14 4.43 3.48
CA ALA A 23 1.55 3.24 4.22
C ALA A 23 2.56 2.40 3.44
N VAL A 24 2.28 2.11 2.16
CA VAL A 24 3.21 1.38 1.29
C VAL A 24 4.50 2.13 1.10
N GLN A 25 4.46 3.45 0.89
CA GLN A 25 5.68 4.26 0.79
C GLN A 25 6.50 4.21 2.08
N ALA A 26 5.86 4.22 3.25
CA ALA A 26 6.54 4.07 4.53
C ALA A 26 7.20 2.69 4.65
N ILE A 27 6.50 1.62 4.29
CA ILE A 27 7.04 0.25 4.30
C ILE A 27 8.25 0.13 3.35
N LEU A 28 8.16 0.69 2.14
CA LEU A 28 9.23 0.63 1.14
C LEU A 28 10.49 1.42 1.52
N ARG A 29 10.41 2.36 2.47
CA ARG A 29 11.62 3.02 2.99
C ARG A 29 12.51 2.09 3.81
N ARG A 30 11.95 1.00 4.37
CA ARG A 30 12.67 -0.01 5.15
C ARG A 30 13.52 0.56 6.29
N ASP A 31 13.11 1.70 6.85
CA ASP A 31 13.82 2.42 7.90
C ASP A 31 13.15 2.30 9.27
N LYS A 32 11.86 1.90 9.32
CA LYS A 32 11.05 1.80 10.54
C LYS A 32 9.95 0.74 10.40
N ASP A 33 9.49 0.24 11.54
CA ASP A 33 8.25 -0.54 11.61
C ASP A 33 7.03 0.37 11.38
N VAL A 34 6.02 -0.17 10.68
CA VAL A 34 4.81 0.57 10.29
C VAL A 34 3.56 -0.09 10.88
N VAL A 35 2.77 0.69 11.63
CA VAL A 35 1.47 0.27 12.17
C VAL A 35 0.35 1.00 11.43
N CYS A 36 -0.53 0.25 10.77
CA CYS A 36 -1.70 0.78 10.09
C CYS A 36 -2.97 0.61 10.94
N ILE A 37 -3.55 1.72 11.42
CA ILE A 37 -4.80 1.72 12.20
C ILE A 37 -5.97 2.07 11.29
N ALA A 38 -6.78 1.07 10.95
CA ALA A 38 -7.99 1.25 10.15
C ALA A 38 -9.02 0.16 10.45
N GLY A 39 -10.31 0.47 10.26
CA GLY A 39 -11.41 -0.49 10.45
C GLY A 39 -11.31 -1.74 9.58
N THR A 40 -12.01 -2.82 9.92
CA THR A 40 -12.09 -4.01 9.06
C THR A 40 -12.83 -3.67 7.77
N GLY A 41 -12.45 -4.30 6.66
CA GLY A 41 -12.96 -3.97 5.32
C GLY A 41 -12.37 -2.71 4.68
N SER A 42 -11.59 -1.90 5.41
CA SER A 42 -10.96 -0.67 4.88
C SER A 42 -9.87 -0.90 3.82
N GLY A 43 -9.48 -2.15 3.57
CA GLY A 43 -8.42 -2.48 2.61
C GLY A 43 -6.99 -2.40 3.17
N LYS A 44 -6.80 -2.48 4.49
CA LYS A 44 -5.47 -2.61 5.11
C LYS A 44 -4.73 -3.91 4.72
N THR A 45 -5.43 -4.96 4.32
CA THR A 45 -4.78 -6.16 3.76
C THR A 45 -4.00 -5.83 2.49
N LEU A 46 -4.54 -4.96 1.63
CA LEU A 46 -3.86 -4.56 0.39
C LEU A 46 -2.52 -3.88 0.69
N THR A 47 -2.40 -3.10 1.78
CA THR A 47 -1.13 -2.43 2.16
C THR A 47 -0.02 -3.40 2.55
N PHE A 48 -0.35 -4.64 2.89
CA PHE A 48 0.64 -5.70 3.12
C PHE A 48 1.14 -6.33 1.81
N TRP A 49 0.26 -6.48 0.81
CA TRP A 49 0.61 -7.10 -0.49
C TRP A 49 1.30 -6.14 -1.45
N MET A 50 0.90 -4.86 -1.48
CA MET A 50 1.43 -3.87 -2.42
C MET A 50 2.96 -3.69 -2.39
N PRO A 51 3.65 -3.66 -1.21
CA PRO A 51 5.10 -3.52 -1.16
C PRO A 51 5.87 -4.65 -1.85
N LEU A 52 5.28 -5.85 -1.98
CA LEU A 52 5.92 -7.00 -2.64
C LEU A 52 6.11 -6.83 -4.16
N LEU A 53 5.54 -5.76 -4.74
CA LEU A 53 5.74 -5.40 -6.14
C LEU A 53 7.04 -4.60 -6.40
N PHE A 54 7.85 -4.35 -5.38
CA PHE A 54 9.04 -3.47 -5.39
C PHE A 54 10.21 -4.05 -4.59
#